data_AF-A0A2V9XQL0-F1
#
_entry.id   AF-A0A2V9XQL0-F1
#
_cell.length_a   1.000
_cell.length_b   1.000
_cell.length_c   1.000
_cell.angle_alpha   90.00
_cell.angle_beta   90.00
_cell.angle_gamma   90.00
#
_symmetry.space_group_name_H-M   'P 1'
#
loop_
_entity.id
_entity.type
_entity.pdbx_description
1 polymer ?
#
loop_
_entity_poly.entity_id
_entity_poly.type
_entity_poly.pdbx_seq_one_letter_code
_entity_poly.pdbx_strand_id
1 'polypeptide(L)'
;TGFTHSSNFPTQSPIQPARGSSQDADAFVSELAANGSALLYSTYLGGNAYDQGNGIAVDSSGEAYITGSTRSSNFPVVGALQVTCSSCPTINDGFVAK
;
A
#
# COMPACT_ATOMS: atom_id res chain seq x y z
N THR A 1 5.06 5.47 4.51
CA THR A 1 4.47 4.15 4.24
C THR A 1 4.41 3.35 5.53
N GLY A 2 3.61 2.30 5.59
CA GLY A 2 3.45 1.41 6.75
C GLY A 2 2.30 0.44 6.53
N PHE A 3 1.71 -0.07 7.60
CA PHE A 3 0.46 -0.83 7.57
C PHE A 3 -0.54 -0.31 8.61
N THR A 4 -1.83 -0.59 8.42
CA THR A 4 -2.89 -0.16 9.34
C THR A 4 -4.04 -1.15 9.41
N HIS A 5 -4.60 -1.39 10.60
CA HIS A 5 -5.86 -2.14 10.82
C HIS A 5 -7.09 -1.22 10.93
N SER A 6 -6.93 0.10 10.84
CA SER A 6 -8.03 1.06 10.91
C SER A 6 -8.88 1.05 9.63
N SER A 7 -10.20 0.84 9.75
CA SER A 7 -11.17 0.95 8.66
C SER A 7 -11.47 2.39 8.24
N ASN A 8 -10.95 3.36 8.99
CA ASN A 8 -11.15 4.79 8.79
C ASN A 8 -9.83 5.55 8.81
N PHE A 9 -8.75 4.94 8.33
CA PHE A 9 -7.47 5.62 8.16
C PHE A 9 -7.65 6.84 7.24
N PRO A 10 -7.07 8.01 7.57
CA PRO A 10 -7.23 9.21 6.75
C PRO A 10 -6.79 8.98 5.31
N THR A 11 -7.68 9.22 4.37
CA THR A 11 -7.40 9.22 2.93
C THR A 11 -7.50 10.63 2.37
N GLN A 12 -6.71 10.92 1.34
CA GLN A 12 -6.74 12.18 0.60
C GLN A 12 -6.40 11.88 -0.85
N SER A 13 -7.35 12.13 -1.76
CA SER A 13 -7.25 11.76 -3.18
C SER A 13 -6.77 10.30 -3.42
N PRO A 14 -7.32 9.29 -2.71
CA PRO A 14 -6.79 7.93 -2.72
C PRO A 14 -7.00 7.22 -4.06
N ILE A 15 -6.06 6.35 -4.43
CA ILE A 15 -6.30 5.30 -5.44
C ILE A 15 -7.21 4.22 -4.88
N GLN A 16 -6.92 3.77 -3.65
CA GLN A 16 -7.71 2.78 -2.92
C GLN A 16 -8.32 3.45 -1.67
N PRO A 17 -9.61 3.84 -1.70
CA PRO A 17 -10.24 4.62 -0.63
C PRO A 17 -10.56 3.81 0.62
N ALA A 18 -10.50 2.48 0.55
CA ALA A 18 -10.80 1.58 1.65
C ALA A 18 -9.87 0.35 1.65
N ARG A 19 -9.58 -0.17 2.85
CA ARG A 19 -8.89 -1.45 3.06
C ARG A 19 -9.54 -2.60 2.27
N GLY A 20 -8.72 -3.51 1.75
CA GLY A 20 -9.16 -4.71 1.04
C GLY A 20 -9.67 -5.82 1.97
N SER A 21 -9.23 -5.83 3.23
CA SER A 21 -9.70 -6.76 4.27
C SER A 21 -10.23 -6.03 5.51
N SER A 22 -11.33 -6.53 6.09
CA SER A 22 -11.87 -6.05 7.37
C SER A 22 -11.17 -6.65 8.60
N GLN A 23 -10.35 -7.67 8.40
CA GLN A 23 -9.68 -8.44 9.47
C GLN A 23 -8.18 -8.19 9.50
N ASP A 24 -7.57 -8.02 8.33
CA ASP A 24 -6.13 -7.84 8.18
C ASP A 24 -5.73 -6.38 7.99
N ALA A 25 -4.44 -6.10 8.15
CA ALA A 25 -3.90 -4.79 7.83
C ALA A 25 -3.62 -4.69 6.33
N ASP A 26 -3.84 -3.50 5.79
CA ASP A 26 -3.35 -3.13 4.48
C ASP A 26 -2.14 -2.21 4.64
N ALA A 27 -1.27 -2.18 3.64
CA ALA A 27 -0.28 -1.13 3.56
C ALA A 27 -0.96 0.23 3.37
N PHE A 28 -0.28 1.31 3.71
CA PHE A 28 -0.72 2.66 3.34
C PHE A 28 0.45 3.49 2.83
N VAL A 29 0.14 4.45 1.97
CA VAL A 29 1.08 5.48 1.51
C VAL A 29 0.45 6.82 1.80
N SER A 30 1.18 7.71 2.45
CA SER A 30 0.73 9.06 2.76
C SER A 30 1.85 10.06 2.47
N GLU A 31 1.46 11.20 1.91
CA GLU A 31 2.30 12.37 1.68
C GLU A 31 1.81 13.51 2.56
N LEU A 32 2.74 14.14 3.28
CA LEU A 32 2.45 15.30 4.11
C LEU A 32 3.07 16.54 3.47
N ALA A 33 2.43 17.70 3.67
CA ALA A 33 3.06 18.97 3.36
C ALA A 33 4.39 19.09 4.11
N ALA A 34 5.39 19.75 3.52
CA ALA A 34 6.74 19.84 4.09
C ALA A 34 6.77 20.49 5.49
N ASN A 35 5.80 21.35 5.80
CA ASN A 35 5.61 21.97 7.11
C ASN A 35 4.73 21.14 8.08
N GLY A 36 4.27 19.95 7.65
CA GLY A 36 3.41 19.05 8.40
C GLY A 36 1.95 19.51 8.55
N SER A 37 1.52 20.58 7.89
CA SER A 37 0.20 21.19 8.15
C SER A 37 -0.97 20.48 7.47
N ALA A 38 -0.70 19.63 6.48
CA ALA A 38 -1.73 19.00 5.67
C ALA A 38 -1.30 17.61 5.20
N LEU A 39 -2.29 16.72 5.06
CA LEU A 39 -2.20 15.49 4.29
C LEU A 39 -2.42 15.85 2.82
N LEU A 40 -1.42 15.65 1.97
CA LEU A 40 -1.50 15.98 0.54
C LEU A 40 -2.06 14.81 -0.28
N TYR A 41 -1.66 13.60 0.10
CA TYR A 41 -2.12 12.35 -0.49
C TYR A 41 -2.16 11.27 0.58
N SER A 42 -3.14 10.36 0.51
CA SER A 42 -3.13 9.16 1.34
C SER A 42 -4.05 8.10 0.77
N THR A 43 -3.55 6.87 0.68
CA THR A 43 -4.27 5.70 0.15
C THR A 43 -3.95 4.45 0.97
N TYR A 44 -4.88 3.50 0.98
CA TYR A 44 -4.53 2.11 1.27
C TYR A 44 -3.78 1.49 0.08
N LEU A 45 -3.08 0.40 0.31
CA LEU A 45 -2.47 -0.45 -0.70
C LEU A 45 -2.50 -1.89 -0.19
N GLY A 46 -3.49 -2.65 -0.63
CA GLY A 46 -3.67 -4.01 -0.17
C GLY A 46 -4.90 -4.69 -0.75
N GLY A 47 -5.07 -5.96 -0.39
CA GLY A 47 -6.13 -6.84 -0.85
C GLY A 47 -6.78 -7.60 0.30
N ASN A 48 -7.09 -8.87 0.07
CA ASN A 48 -7.93 -9.68 0.93
C ASN A 48 -7.23 -10.28 2.17
N ALA A 49 -5.94 -9.98 2.38
CA ALA A 49 -5.14 -10.51 3.48
C ALA A 49 -4.12 -9.46 3.94
N TYR A 50 -3.19 -9.87 4.81
CA TYR A 50 -2.19 -8.97 5.38
C TYR A 50 -1.22 -8.41 4.33
N ASP A 51 -1.12 -7.08 4.27
CA ASP A 51 -0.21 -6.32 3.43
C ASP A 51 0.53 -5.27 4.25
N GLN A 52 1.82 -5.08 3.98
CA GLN A 52 2.63 -4.06 4.66
C GLN A 52 3.63 -3.39 3.72
N GLY A 53 3.74 -2.06 3.84
CA GLY A 53 4.85 -1.29 3.28
C GLY A 53 6.03 -1.28 4.23
N ASN A 54 7.19 -1.76 3.77
CA ASN A 54 8.43 -1.86 4.54
C ASN A 54 9.42 -0.72 4.22
N GLY A 55 9.35 -0.14 3.02
CA GLY A 55 10.26 0.91 2.59
C GLY A 55 9.61 1.85 1.59
N ILE A 56 10.11 3.08 1.54
CA ILE A 56 9.72 4.08 0.54
C ILE A 56 10.93 4.92 0.14
N ALA A 57 11.07 5.19 -1.15
CA ALA A 57 12.02 6.16 -1.70
C ALA A 57 11.31 7.04 -2.72
N VAL A 58 11.79 8.27 -2.91
CA VAL A 58 11.24 9.21 -3.89
C VAL A 58 12.35 9.59 -4.86
N ASP A 59 12.07 9.55 -6.16
CA ASP A 59 13.05 9.95 -7.18
C ASP A 59 13.08 11.46 -7.43
N SER A 60 13.96 11.92 -8.32
CA SER A 60 14.10 13.34 -8.66
C SER A 60 12.90 13.93 -9.41
N SER A 61 12.00 13.09 -9.95
CA SER A 61 10.72 13.54 -10.54
C SER A 61 9.60 13.64 -9.52
N GLY A 62 9.83 13.23 -8.26
CA GLY A 62 8.83 13.25 -7.21
C GLY A 62 7.98 11.99 -7.13
N GLU A 63 8.33 10.94 -7.87
CA GLU A 63 7.57 9.69 -7.86
C GLU A 63 8.03 8.81 -6.68
N ALA A 64 7.06 8.27 -5.94
CA ALA A 64 7.32 7.37 -4.83
C ALA A 64 7.49 5.92 -5.31
N TYR A 65 8.40 5.19 -4.69
CA TYR A 65 8.57 3.75 -4.88
C TYR A 65 8.47 3.09 -3.52
N ILE A 66 7.52 2.18 -3.38
CA ILE A 66 7.18 1.51 -2.13
C ILE A 66 7.56 0.04 -2.25
N THR A 67 8.32 -0.45 -1.29
CA THR A 67 8.60 -1.88 -1.17
C THR A 67 7.86 -2.45 0.02
N GLY A 68 7.49 -3.72 -0.08
CA GLY A 68 6.68 -4.35 0.96
C GLY A 68 6.50 -5.83 0.77
N SER A 69 5.60 -6.38 1.57
CA SER A 69 5.18 -7.76 1.44
C SER A 69 3.65 -7.86 1.44
N THR A 70 3.13 -8.78 0.65
CA THR A 70 1.70 -9.06 0.51
C THR A 70 1.41 -10.53 0.78
N ARG A 71 0.30 -10.82 1.47
CA ARG A 71 -0.35 -12.14 1.49
C ARG A 71 -1.64 -12.14 0.68
N SER A 72 -1.97 -11.04 0.03
CA SER A 72 -3.21 -10.87 -0.69
C SER A 72 -3.13 -11.54 -2.06
N SER A 73 -4.02 -12.49 -2.32
CA SER A 73 -4.12 -13.14 -3.63
C SER A 73 -4.71 -12.21 -4.70
N ASN A 74 -5.35 -11.13 -4.28
CA ASN A 74 -5.90 -10.07 -5.11
C ASN A 74 -5.19 -8.71 -4.87
N PHE A 75 -3.89 -8.73 -4.54
CA PHE A 75 -3.11 -7.48 -4.38
C PHE A 75 -3.21 -6.60 -5.64
N PRO A 76 -3.27 -5.26 -5.53
CA PRO A 76 -3.34 -4.37 -6.68
C PRO A 76 -2.10 -4.49 -7.61
N VAL A 77 -2.32 -4.82 -8.89
CA VAL A 77 -1.23 -5.15 -9.86
C VAL A 77 -1.27 -4.30 -11.15
N VAL A 78 -1.52 -3.00 -11.04
CA VAL A 78 -1.60 -2.10 -12.20
C VAL A 78 -0.23 -1.99 -12.89
N GLY A 79 -0.10 -2.55 -14.09
CA GLY A 79 1.16 -2.53 -14.86
C GLY A 79 2.28 -3.39 -14.26
N ALA A 80 1.95 -4.37 -13.43
CA ALA A 80 2.95 -5.20 -12.73
C ALA A 80 3.61 -6.25 -13.64
N LEU A 81 4.88 -6.56 -13.35
CA LEU A 81 5.60 -7.68 -13.99
C LEU A 81 5.08 -9.05 -13.52
N GLN A 82 4.74 -9.15 -12.22
CA GLN A 82 4.12 -10.32 -11.61
C GLN A 82 2.69 -9.95 -11.20
N VAL A 83 1.71 -10.61 -11.80
CA VAL A 83 0.27 -10.29 -11.62
C VAL A 83 -0.47 -11.29 -10.72
N THR A 84 0.23 -12.31 -10.21
CA THR A 84 -0.36 -13.35 -9.35
C THR A 84 0.60 -13.71 -8.22
N CYS A 85 0.07 -13.87 -7.01
CA CYS A 85 0.78 -14.49 -5.89
C CYS A 85 0.40 -15.96 -5.78
N SER A 86 1.29 -16.88 -6.18
CA SER A 86 0.99 -18.32 -6.23
C SER A 86 0.86 -18.98 -4.86
N SER A 87 1.44 -18.40 -3.81
CA SER A 87 1.45 -18.95 -2.45
C SER A 87 0.63 -18.12 -1.45
N CYS A 88 -0.17 -17.17 -1.92
CA CYS A 88 -1.04 -16.38 -1.06
C CYS A 88 -2.32 -17.17 -0.71
N PRO A 89 -2.83 -17.07 0.55
CA PRO A 89 -2.38 -16.20 1.63
C PRO A 89 -1.39 -16.85 2.61
N THR A 90 -0.81 -18.01 2.29
CA THR A 90 -0.02 -18.79 3.27
C THR A 90 1.41 -18.28 3.42
N ILE A 91 1.97 -17.64 2.41
CA ILE A 91 3.34 -17.08 2.41
C ILE A 91 3.30 -15.62 1.93
N ASN A 92 4.17 -14.80 2.51
CA ASN A 92 4.43 -13.43 2.04
C ASN A 92 5.11 -13.46 0.67
N ASP A 93 4.57 -12.73 -0.30
CA ASP A 93 5.28 -12.37 -1.52
C ASP A 93 5.80 -10.93 -1.42
N GLY A 94 6.89 -10.63 -2.13
CA GLY A 94 7.48 -9.29 -2.16
C GLY A 94 6.86 -8.43 -3.23
N PHE A 95 6.71 -7.13 -2.97
CA PHE A 95 6.32 -6.18 -4.00
C PHE A 95 7.23 -4.94 -4.04
N VAL A 96 7.32 -4.36 -5.24
CA VAL A 96 7.77 -2.99 -5.49
C VAL A 96 6.67 -2.30 -6.27
N ALA A 97 6.11 -1.24 -5.71
CA ALA A 97 5.02 -0.45 -6.29
C ALA A 97 5.47 0.99 -6.51
N LYS A 98 4.83 1.68 -7.43
CA LYS A 98 5.04 3.09 -7.75
C LYS A 98 3.74 3.85 -7.50
#